data_AF-A0A8H7VU87-F1
#
_entry.id   AF-A0A8H7VU87-F1
#
_cell.length_a   1.000
_cell.length_b   1.000
_cell.length_c   1.000
_cell.angle_alpha   90.00
_cell.angle_beta   90.00
_cell.angle_gamma   90.00
#
_symmetry.space_group_name_H-M   'P 1'
#
loop_
_entity.id
_entity.type
_entity.pdbx_description
1 polymer ?
#
loop_
_entity_poly.entity_id
_entity_poly.type
_entity_poly.pdbx_seq_one_letter_code
_entity_poly.pdbx_strand_id
1 'polypeptide(L)'
;MSHIYYASAASLMLFSVYRPFITKLDTAKYILFGSISFLVPFIINYNKSIMATETTDYTYNISSIHSTNADFTSNATLNRDNNNVLLDATVYSLISSVTISVAGLFTRWQFPITYIKPKANVYITGLTRHGLSILFGLLAILSQASFNYILSFLLTVIAALWYIAGPYFVRRWKVIFAICTIASTFACVICYTASYQAAAMTSYTHWSLFSTVLVLAGSSLDYLDAILNTFPYLVNANKSQQAMFQNAMSVSYWVAMLRLVSRMPSESELDALTIEDIETAIRVLGPASRSWKTMAALFPVNLRQDLCLLYAFFRTADDLVDDAPTPEQCEKNLVTIRKFLRDVFLPSDTISKDQNQSSSLPLHIDWDQYAALLPNEDVLAVFRNFGRIAHYLCPRAMSELTDAWELDLRGEPVKKQKDLLNYAALISGTFGELCTCVIMYKTGHGNWGYTCDTNKARNDDVLSRARSTGQCLQLINIARDVIADSLVGRCYVPIQYMPYPQIYHILKIARDPSQVAENTLKSFSLRILNLADQVSDKAQKGIDGLPSEVQDSIRAAFEIYMAIGPTLRNDPGFPLRAKVPKRQQQWIALRCIYGFRGPVTRAIMSTFYEVVSLYIGAFARLSNSRTGTKTH
;
A
#
# COMPACT_ATOMS: atom_id res chain seq x y z
N MET A 1 6.32 -38.07 2.00
CA MET A 1 5.07 -37.55 1.40
C MET A 1 4.19 -36.78 2.41
N SER A 2 3.93 -37.30 3.61
CA SER A 2 3.11 -36.62 4.66
C SER A 2 3.64 -35.24 5.10
N HIS A 3 4.95 -35.03 5.15
CA HIS A 3 5.54 -33.78 5.68
C HIS A 3 5.47 -32.60 4.70
N ILE A 4 5.68 -32.85 3.41
CA ILE A 4 5.44 -31.88 2.34
C ILE A 4 3.97 -31.49 2.30
N TYR A 5 3.06 -32.40 2.62
CA TYR A 5 1.64 -32.10 2.68
C TYR A 5 1.33 -31.05 3.75
N TYR A 6 1.83 -31.20 4.98
CA TYR A 6 1.62 -30.21 6.05
C TYR A 6 2.33 -28.87 5.78
N ALA A 7 3.57 -28.92 5.28
CA ALA A 7 4.33 -27.73 4.91
C ALA A 7 3.64 -26.96 3.78
N SER A 8 3.16 -27.68 2.76
CA SER A 8 2.42 -27.11 1.63
C SER A 8 1.09 -26.56 2.09
N ALA A 9 0.38 -27.22 3.01
CA ALA A 9 -0.86 -26.70 3.59
C ALA A 9 -0.65 -25.38 4.34
N ALA A 10 0.37 -25.30 5.21
CA ALA A 10 0.70 -24.07 5.93
C ALA A 10 1.16 -22.95 4.99
N SER A 11 1.98 -23.27 3.99
CA SER A 11 2.40 -22.33 2.95
C SER A 11 1.22 -21.85 2.11
N LEU A 12 0.31 -22.73 1.72
CA LEU A 12 -0.90 -22.39 0.96
C LEU A 12 -1.85 -21.52 1.78
N MET A 13 -2.01 -21.80 3.07
CA MET A 13 -2.82 -20.98 3.97
C MET A 13 -2.24 -19.57 4.08
N LEU A 14 -0.94 -19.46 4.35
CA LEU A 14 -0.27 -18.16 4.47
C LEU A 14 -0.27 -17.39 3.15
N PHE A 15 0.01 -18.06 2.05
CA PHE A 15 -0.09 -17.48 0.71
C PHE A 15 -1.51 -17.02 0.45
N SER A 16 -2.54 -17.79 0.79
CA SER A 16 -3.94 -17.40 0.58
C SER A 16 -4.32 -16.15 1.36
N VAL A 17 -3.81 -16.00 2.60
CA VAL A 17 -4.00 -14.80 3.43
C VAL A 17 -3.28 -13.59 2.84
N TYR A 18 -2.05 -13.76 2.34
CA TYR A 18 -1.27 -12.64 1.82
C TYR A 18 -1.56 -12.30 0.35
N ARG A 19 -2.07 -13.25 -0.43
CA ARG A 19 -2.31 -13.15 -1.88
C ARG A 19 -2.99 -11.86 -2.32
N PRO A 20 -4.08 -11.39 -1.68
CA PRO A 20 -4.75 -10.16 -2.11
C PRO A 20 -3.89 -8.89 -1.95
N PHE A 21 -2.80 -8.99 -1.19
CA PHE A 21 -1.91 -7.90 -0.87
C PHE A 21 -0.56 -8.00 -1.62
N ILE A 22 -0.32 -9.06 -2.37
CA ILE A 22 0.93 -9.24 -3.14
C ILE A 22 1.06 -8.09 -4.15
N THR A 23 2.15 -7.33 -4.03
CA THR A 23 2.51 -6.31 -5.01
C THR A 23 3.31 -6.91 -6.16
N LYS A 24 3.52 -6.16 -7.24
CA LYS A 24 4.41 -6.58 -8.33
C LYS A 24 5.83 -6.86 -7.84
N LEU A 25 6.33 -6.06 -6.89
CA LEU A 25 7.64 -6.29 -6.30
C LEU A 25 7.65 -7.59 -5.48
N ASP A 26 6.58 -7.90 -4.76
CA ASP A 26 6.47 -9.18 -4.05
C ASP A 26 6.42 -10.35 -5.02
N THR A 27 5.67 -10.24 -6.13
CA THR A 27 5.69 -11.24 -7.22
C THR A 27 7.11 -11.46 -7.74
N ALA A 28 7.86 -10.38 -7.98
CA ALA A 28 9.25 -10.48 -8.42
C ALA A 28 10.14 -11.13 -7.36
N LYS A 29 9.94 -10.84 -6.07
CA LYS A 29 10.63 -11.53 -4.95
C LYS A 29 10.31 -13.02 -4.92
N TYR A 30 9.04 -13.42 -5.09
CA TYR A 30 8.66 -14.84 -5.14
C TYR A 30 9.37 -15.58 -6.27
N ILE A 31 9.41 -14.98 -7.46
CA ILE A 31 10.10 -15.57 -8.62
C ILE A 31 11.60 -15.62 -8.35
N LEU A 32 12.24 -14.49 -8.01
CA LEU A 32 13.68 -14.39 -7.84
C LEU A 32 14.19 -15.32 -6.74
N PHE A 33 13.65 -15.19 -5.52
CA PHE A 33 14.11 -15.97 -4.38
C PHE A 33 13.64 -17.42 -4.46
N GLY A 34 12.44 -17.68 -4.98
CA GLY A 34 11.97 -19.05 -5.21
C GLY A 34 12.89 -19.79 -6.18
N SER A 35 13.23 -19.19 -7.33
CA SER A 35 14.13 -19.78 -8.31
C SER A 35 15.56 -19.97 -7.80
N ILE A 36 16.13 -18.97 -7.11
CA ILE A 36 17.47 -19.10 -6.52
C ILE A 36 17.49 -20.24 -5.50
N SER A 37 16.54 -20.25 -4.56
CA SER A 37 16.45 -21.27 -3.52
C SER A 37 16.19 -22.67 -4.07
N PHE A 38 15.43 -22.78 -5.16
CA PHE A 38 15.21 -24.06 -5.85
C PHE A 38 16.51 -24.63 -6.45
N LEU A 39 17.41 -23.77 -6.95
CA LEU A 39 18.68 -24.19 -7.53
C LEU A 39 19.74 -24.58 -6.48
N VAL A 40 19.62 -24.10 -5.24
CA VAL A 40 20.62 -24.33 -4.18
C VAL A 40 20.95 -25.81 -3.98
N PRO A 41 19.98 -26.74 -3.82
CA PRO A 41 20.30 -28.16 -3.62
C PRO A 41 21.01 -28.80 -4.81
N PHE A 42 20.69 -28.38 -6.04
CA PHE A 42 21.39 -28.85 -7.25
C PHE A 42 22.85 -28.41 -7.26
N ILE A 43 23.12 -27.15 -6.90
CA ILE A 43 24.49 -26.62 -6.81
C ILE A 43 25.29 -27.35 -5.72
N ILE A 44 24.67 -27.57 -4.55
CA ILE A 44 25.31 -28.32 -3.46
C ILE A 44 25.63 -29.75 -3.90
N ASN A 45 24.71 -30.42 -4.58
CA ASN A 45 24.91 -31.79 -5.07
C ASN A 45 26.02 -31.85 -6.14
N TYR A 46 26.02 -30.91 -7.08
CA TYR A 46 27.05 -30.79 -8.12
C TYR A 46 28.43 -30.60 -7.51
N ASN A 47 28.58 -29.68 -6.55
CA ASN A 47 29.85 -29.45 -5.85
C ASN A 47 30.32 -30.69 -5.07
N LYS A 48 29.40 -31.43 -4.43
CA LYS A 48 29.73 -32.71 -3.78
C LYS A 48 30.25 -33.74 -4.78
N SER A 49 29.64 -33.84 -5.96
CA SER A 49 30.10 -34.78 -6.99
C SER A 49 31.49 -34.46 -7.54
N ILE A 50 31.84 -33.18 -7.71
CA ILE A 50 33.18 -32.75 -8.13
C ILE A 50 34.21 -33.10 -7.05
N MET A 51 33.93 -32.76 -5.79
CA MET A 51 34.84 -33.06 -4.68
C MET A 51 35.03 -34.58 -4.51
N ALA A 52 33.98 -35.37 -4.74
CA ALA A 52 34.07 -36.84 -4.72
C ALA A 52 34.94 -37.39 -5.87
N THR A 53 34.84 -36.81 -7.07
CA THR A 53 35.67 -37.21 -8.23
C THR A 53 37.14 -36.86 -8.04
N GLU A 54 37.45 -35.69 -7.46
CA GLU A 54 38.82 -35.31 -7.08
C GLU A 54 39.42 -36.25 -6.03
N THR A 55 38.64 -36.76 -5.06
CA THR A 55 39.13 -37.75 -4.09
C THR A 55 39.34 -39.15 -4.67
N THR A 56 38.59 -39.53 -5.71
CA THR A 56 38.76 -40.83 -6.38
C THR A 56 40.00 -40.88 -7.28
N ASP A 57 40.41 -39.79 -7.89
CA ASP A 57 41.63 -39.76 -8.73
C ASP A 57 42.93 -39.96 -7.92
N TYR A 58 42.93 -39.66 -6.62
CA TYR A 58 44.05 -40.00 -5.72
C TYR A 58 44.03 -41.47 -5.25
N THR A 59 42.89 -42.15 -5.31
CA THR A 59 42.76 -43.56 -4.86
C THR A 59 42.80 -44.57 -6.02
N TYR A 60 42.57 -44.14 -7.27
CA TYR A 60 42.65 -44.98 -8.46
C TYR A 60 44.08 -45.36 -8.90
N ASN A 61 45.11 -44.97 -8.14
CA ASN A 61 46.46 -45.48 -8.32
C ASN A 61 46.79 -46.73 -7.46
N ILE A 62 45.83 -47.29 -6.70
CA ILE A 62 46.13 -48.45 -5.79
C ILE A 62 45.23 -49.68 -5.98
N SER A 63 44.12 -49.65 -6.71
CA SER A 63 43.29 -50.86 -6.82
C SER A 63 42.56 -51.01 -8.15
N SER A 64 43.33 -51.41 -9.18
CA SER A 64 42.76 -52.23 -10.25
C SER A 64 42.51 -53.65 -9.73
N ILE A 65 41.35 -54.20 -10.10
CA ILE A 65 40.97 -55.64 -10.15
C ILE A 65 39.78 -55.99 -9.22
N HIS A 66 38.71 -56.45 -9.89
CA HIS A 66 37.45 -57.05 -9.41
C HIS A 66 36.26 -56.13 -9.05
N SER A 67 35.34 -55.96 -10.00
CA SER A 67 34.02 -56.62 -9.94
C SER A 67 33.08 -56.11 -11.05
N THR A 68 32.70 -57.02 -11.95
CA THR A 68 31.64 -56.84 -12.95
C THR A 68 30.33 -57.32 -12.33
N ASN A 69 29.53 -56.41 -11.74
CA ASN A 69 28.09 -56.58 -11.45
C ASN A 69 27.40 -55.27 -10.97
N ALA A 70 27.97 -54.08 -11.24
CA ALA A 70 27.54 -52.80 -10.62
C ALA A 70 26.53 -51.95 -11.44
N ASP A 71 26.12 -52.39 -12.64
CA ASP A 71 25.42 -51.50 -13.58
C ASP A 71 23.89 -51.38 -13.35
N PHE A 72 23.28 -52.28 -12.55
CA PHE A 72 21.85 -52.20 -12.24
C PHE A 72 21.55 -51.48 -10.91
N THR A 73 22.48 -51.51 -9.96
CA THR A 73 22.40 -50.80 -8.67
C THR A 73 22.83 -49.33 -8.79
N SER A 74 23.72 -48.99 -9.73
CA SER A 74 24.12 -47.60 -9.99
C SER A 74 22.96 -46.76 -10.54
N ASN A 75 22.17 -47.29 -11.47
CA ASN A 75 21.00 -46.58 -12.01
C ASN A 75 19.86 -46.40 -10.99
N ALA A 76 19.68 -47.35 -10.07
CA ALA A 76 18.68 -47.25 -9.00
C ALA A 76 19.09 -46.28 -7.88
N THR A 77 20.38 -46.18 -7.57
CA THR A 77 20.92 -45.21 -6.60
C THR A 77 20.94 -43.80 -7.17
N LEU A 78 21.37 -43.63 -8.44
CA LEU A 78 21.33 -42.35 -9.14
C LEU A 78 19.91 -41.77 -9.26
N ASN A 79 18.91 -42.61 -9.57
CA ASN A 79 17.51 -42.19 -9.60
C ASN A 79 16.95 -41.85 -8.20
N ARG A 80 17.44 -42.51 -7.14
CA ARG A 80 17.04 -42.21 -5.76
C ARG A 80 17.64 -40.89 -5.27
N ASP A 81 18.89 -40.61 -5.62
CA ASP A 81 19.56 -39.35 -5.29
C ASP A 81 19.00 -38.16 -6.06
N ASN A 82 18.69 -38.31 -7.35
CA ASN A 82 18.04 -37.25 -8.14
C ASN A 82 16.63 -36.90 -7.63
N ASN A 83 15.85 -37.90 -7.21
CA ASN A 83 14.53 -37.67 -6.61
C ASN A 83 14.62 -36.95 -5.25
N ASN A 84 15.71 -37.16 -4.50
CA ASN A 84 15.94 -36.48 -3.23
C ASN A 84 16.34 -35.01 -3.42
N VAL A 85 17.18 -34.70 -4.42
CA VAL A 85 17.60 -33.31 -4.72
C VAL A 85 16.42 -32.45 -5.16
N LEU A 86 15.55 -33.00 -6.02
CA LEU A 86 14.33 -32.30 -6.45
C LEU A 86 13.42 -31.99 -5.26
N LEU A 87 13.31 -32.92 -4.32
CA LEU A 87 12.50 -32.72 -3.12
C LEU A 87 13.07 -31.63 -2.23
N ASP A 88 14.36 -31.65 -1.96
CA ASP A 88 15.04 -30.60 -1.20
C ASP A 88 14.84 -29.24 -1.90
N ALA A 89 14.96 -29.18 -3.23
CA ALA A 89 14.72 -27.96 -4.01
C ALA A 89 13.30 -27.40 -3.80
N THR A 90 12.28 -28.27 -3.76
CA THR A 90 10.90 -27.85 -3.46
C THR A 90 10.74 -27.31 -2.04
N VAL A 91 11.41 -27.91 -1.05
CA VAL A 91 11.37 -27.45 0.35
C VAL A 91 12.01 -26.07 0.49
N TYR A 92 13.19 -25.85 -0.11
CA TYR A 92 13.86 -24.55 -0.09
C TYR A 92 13.01 -23.45 -0.77
N SER A 93 12.39 -23.76 -1.90
CA SER A 93 11.47 -22.83 -2.58
C SER A 93 10.23 -22.53 -1.72
N LEU A 94 9.68 -23.53 -1.02
CA LEU A 94 8.52 -23.36 -0.13
C LEU A 94 8.83 -22.48 1.07
N ILE A 95 9.97 -22.72 1.73
CA ILE A 95 10.46 -21.89 2.84
C ILE A 95 10.65 -20.44 2.37
N SER A 96 11.18 -20.24 1.17
CA SER A 96 11.34 -18.91 0.58
C SER A 96 9.99 -18.21 0.38
N SER A 97 9.01 -18.92 -0.18
CA SER A 97 7.65 -18.42 -0.36
C SER A 97 7.00 -18.02 0.98
N VAL A 98 7.14 -18.84 2.01
CA VAL A 98 6.64 -18.53 3.35
C VAL A 98 7.35 -17.33 3.94
N THR A 99 8.68 -17.26 3.83
CA THR A 99 9.48 -16.13 4.31
C THR A 99 9.03 -14.81 3.70
N ILE A 100 8.81 -14.77 2.38
CA ILE A 100 8.30 -13.58 1.67
C ILE A 100 6.88 -13.22 2.15
N SER A 101 6.01 -14.21 2.30
CA SER A 101 4.63 -14.00 2.76
C SER A 101 4.58 -13.42 4.18
N VAL A 102 5.37 -13.97 5.11
CA VAL A 102 5.50 -13.45 6.48
C VAL A 102 6.08 -12.04 6.45
N ALA A 103 7.16 -11.83 5.70
CA ALA A 103 7.80 -10.51 5.58
C ALA A 103 6.80 -9.46 5.08
N GLY A 104 6.03 -9.78 4.05
CA GLY A 104 4.99 -8.92 3.50
C GLY A 104 3.90 -8.55 4.51
N LEU A 105 3.40 -9.52 5.28
CA LEU A 105 2.38 -9.29 6.32
C LEU A 105 2.86 -8.35 7.44
N PHE A 106 4.13 -8.49 7.84
CA PHE A 106 4.71 -7.68 8.92
C PHE A 106 5.09 -6.27 8.47
N THR A 107 5.45 -6.09 7.19
CA THR A 107 6.05 -4.83 6.71
C THR A 107 5.08 -3.94 5.94
N ARG A 108 4.02 -4.49 5.31
CA ARG A 108 3.09 -3.76 4.43
C ARG A 108 2.47 -2.50 5.05
N TRP A 109 2.15 -2.55 6.33
CA TRP A 109 1.36 -1.49 6.99
C TRP A 109 2.18 -0.28 7.43
N GLN A 110 3.48 -0.30 7.16
CA GLN A 110 4.39 0.80 7.42
C GLN A 110 4.88 1.40 6.09
N PHE A 111 5.30 2.66 6.09
CA PHE A 111 5.95 3.27 4.93
C PHE A 111 7.47 3.05 5.05
N PRO A 112 8.12 2.30 4.15
CA PRO A 112 9.56 2.10 4.21
C PRO A 112 10.36 3.41 4.26
N ILE A 113 9.91 4.45 3.52
CA ILE A 113 10.61 5.74 3.45
C ILE A 113 10.75 6.43 4.82
N THR A 114 9.82 6.23 5.75
CA THR A 114 9.87 6.85 7.09
C THR A 114 10.97 6.27 7.99
N TYR A 115 11.64 5.19 7.56
CA TYR A 115 12.80 4.61 8.25
C TYR A 115 14.13 5.09 7.67
N ILE A 116 14.11 5.90 6.61
CA ILE A 116 15.30 6.55 6.06
C ILE A 116 15.41 7.92 6.74
N LYS A 117 16.56 8.22 7.37
CA LYS A 117 16.70 9.43 8.20
C LYS A 117 17.92 10.24 7.77
N PRO A 118 17.77 11.15 6.78
CA PRO A 118 18.87 11.97 6.27
C PRO A 118 19.54 12.86 7.32
N LYS A 119 18.78 13.36 8.29
CA LYS A 119 19.29 14.17 9.42
C LYS A 119 19.90 13.34 10.56
N ALA A 120 19.99 12.01 10.43
CA ALA A 120 20.67 11.19 11.42
C ALA A 120 22.17 11.50 11.47
N ASN A 121 22.82 11.23 12.59
CA ASN A 121 24.25 11.45 12.74
C ASN A 121 25.02 10.66 11.65
N VAL A 122 25.79 11.38 10.83
CA VAL A 122 26.51 10.84 9.68
C VAL A 122 27.53 9.78 10.09
N TYR A 123 28.21 9.96 11.23
CA TYR A 123 29.19 9.00 11.73
C TYR A 123 28.52 7.70 12.19
N ILE A 124 27.39 7.78 12.89
CA ILE A 124 26.63 6.60 13.33
C ILE A 124 26.07 5.86 12.11
N THR A 125 25.51 6.59 11.16
CA THR A 125 24.95 6.02 9.92
C THR A 125 26.04 5.40 9.04
N GLY A 126 27.20 6.06 8.92
CA GLY A 126 28.37 5.54 8.21
C GLY A 126 28.95 4.29 8.88
N LEU A 127 29.08 4.28 10.20
CA LEU A 127 29.55 3.12 10.96
C LEU A 127 28.60 1.93 10.82
N THR A 128 27.28 2.17 10.94
CA THR A 128 26.28 1.10 10.79
C THR A 128 26.21 0.55 9.37
N ARG A 129 26.48 1.35 8.34
CA ARG A 129 26.53 0.90 6.95
C ARG A 129 27.84 0.19 6.62
N HIS A 130 28.95 0.90 6.74
CA HIS A 130 30.26 0.43 6.29
C HIS A 130 30.95 -0.44 7.34
N GLY A 131 30.96 -0.03 8.61
CA GLY A 131 31.65 -0.76 9.67
C GLY A 131 31.09 -2.17 9.87
N LEU A 132 29.76 -2.30 9.95
CA LEU A 132 29.12 -3.62 10.07
C LEU A 132 29.23 -4.46 8.80
N SER A 133 29.19 -3.84 7.62
CA SER A 133 29.44 -4.55 6.35
C SER A 133 30.86 -5.13 6.29
N ILE A 134 31.87 -4.33 6.65
CA ILE A 134 33.27 -4.77 6.74
C ILE A 134 33.41 -5.87 7.78
N LEU A 135 32.78 -5.74 8.95
CA LEU A 135 32.79 -6.77 9.99
C LEU A 135 32.27 -8.11 9.47
N PHE A 136 31.12 -8.12 8.77
CA PHE A 136 30.60 -9.36 8.17
C PHE A 136 31.53 -9.91 7.09
N GLY A 137 32.17 -9.05 6.29
CA GLY A 137 33.19 -9.47 5.32
C GLY A 137 34.42 -10.11 5.98
N LEU A 138 34.91 -9.56 7.09
CA LEU A 138 36.01 -10.15 7.86
C LEU A 138 35.62 -11.50 8.46
N LEU A 139 34.40 -11.63 9.01
CA LEU A 139 33.88 -12.90 9.50
C LEU A 139 33.72 -13.93 8.36
N ALA A 140 33.37 -13.49 7.15
CA ALA A 140 33.34 -14.36 5.97
C ALA A 140 34.73 -14.92 5.62
N ILE A 141 35.77 -14.08 5.67
CA ILE A 141 37.16 -14.52 5.42
C ILE A 141 37.63 -15.48 6.51
N LEU A 142 37.35 -15.16 7.79
CA LEU A 142 37.72 -16.02 8.91
C LEU A 142 37.01 -17.39 8.86
N SER A 143 35.73 -17.42 8.49
CA SER A 143 34.99 -18.68 8.35
C SER A 143 35.49 -19.54 7.18
N GLN A 144 35.98 -18.92 6.10
CA GLN A 144 36.66 -19.63 5.02
C GLN A 144 37.96 -20.30 5.51
N ALA A 145 38.75 -19.60 6.35
CA ALA A 145 39.95 -20.17 6.95
C ALA A 145 39.66 -21.38 7.86
N SER A 146 38.44 -21.48 8.41
CA SER A 146 37.96 -22.65 9.16
C SER A 146 37.29 -23.73 8.29
N PHE A 147 37.47 -23.70 6.96
CA PHE A 147 36.87 -24.62 5.98
C PHE A 147 35.33 -24.64 5.95
N ASN A 148 34.66 -23.58 6.46
CA ASN A 148 33.20 -23.46 6.42
C ASN A 148 32.73 -22.56 5.27
N TYR A 149 32.80 -23.09 4.04
CA TYR A 149 32.53 -22.34 2.81
C TYR A 149 31.08 -21.82 2.70
N ILE A 150 30.10 -22.56 3.21
CA ILE A 150 28.68 -22.13 3.19
C ILE A 150 28.51 -20.90 4.08
N LEU A 151 29.05 -20.93 5.29
CA LEU A 151 28.99 -19.80 6.21
C LEU A 151 29.70 -18.57 5.64
N SER A 152 30.89 -18.76 5.04
CA SER A 152 31.64 -17.70 4.37
C SER A 152 30.84 -17.03 3.25
N PHE A 153 30.23 -17.83 2.37
CA PHE A 153 29.38 -17.31 1.29
C PHE A 153 28.18 -16.51 1.84
N LEU A 154 27.45 -17.06 2.81
CA LEU A 154 26.28 -16.38 3.39
C LEU A 154 26.67 -15.07 4.09
N LEU A 155 27.78 -15.05 4.82
CA LEU A 155 28.30 -13.83 5.47
C LEU A 155 28.74 -12.79 4.45
N THR A 156 29.31 -13.20 3.31
CA THR A 156 29.65 -12.29 2.21
C THR A 156 28.39 -11.65 1.62
N VAL A 157 27.33 -12.44 1.41
CA VAL A 157 26.03 -11.93 0.95
C VAL A 157 25.44 -10.97 1.99
N ILE A 158 25.47 -11.31 3.28
CA ILE A 158 25.03 -10.42 4.36
C ILE A 158 25.82 -9.12 4.35
N ALA A 159 27.15 -9.17 4.19
CA ALA A 159 28.01 -7.99 4.13
C ALA A 159 27.58 -7.04 2.98
N ALA A 160 27.29 -7.59 1.80
CA ALA A 160 26.82 -6.81 0.66
C ALA A 160 25.42 -6.20 0.89
N LEU A 161 24.48 -6.98 1.43
CA LEU A 161 23.14 -6.48 1.78
C LEU A 161 23.21 -5.38 2.86
N TRP A 162 24.10 -5.55 3.83
CA TRP A 162 24.32 -4.57 4.90
C TRP A 162 24.93 -3.27 4.38
N TYR A 163 25.82 -3.34 3.39
CA TYR A 163 26.31 -2.16 2.70
C TYR A 163 25.19 -1.38 2.01
N ILE A 164 24.18 -2.07 1.46
CA ILE A 164 23.06 -1.43 0.76
C ILE A 164 22.10 -0.76 1.76
N ALA A 165 21.66 -1.49 2.79
CA ALA A 165 20.52 -1.09 3.64
C ALA A 165 20.76 -1.23 5.16
N GLY A 166 22.01 -1.28 5.62
CA GLY A 166 22.36 -1.48 7.03
C GLY A 166 21.64 -0.56 8.05
N PRO A 167 21.68 0.78 7.89
CA PRO A 167 20.97 1.68 8.78
C PRO A 167 19.45 1.43 8.84
N TYR A 168 18.86 1.09 7.69
CA TYR A 168 17.45 0.72 7.58
C TYR A 168 17.13 -0.57 8.36
N PHE A 169 18.01 -1.58 8.29
CA PHE A 169 17.86 -2.81 9.09
C PHE A 169 17.88 -2.53 10.58
N VAL A 170 18.84 -1.71 11.04
CA VAL A 170 18.96 -1.34 12.45
C VAL A 170 17.69 -0.67 12.96
N ARG A 171 17.09 0.24 12.17
CA ARG A 171 15.85 0.93 12.58
C ARG A 171 14.62 0.02 12.54
N ARG A 172 14.64 -1.05 11.74
CA ARG A 172 13.56 -2.06 11.64
C ARG A 172 13.88 -3.39 12.32
N TRP A 173 14.87 -3.41 13.22
CA TRP A 173 15.43 -4.65 13.78
C TRP A 173 14.36 -5.56 14.41
N LYS A 174 13.36 -4.99 15.11
CA LYS A 174 12.30 -5.76 15.76
C LYS A 174 11.48 -6.58 14.77
N VAL A 175 11.14 -5.97 13.63
CA VAL A 175 10.35 -6.60 12.58
C VAL A 175 11.19 -7.64 11.86
N ILE A 176 12.42 -7.29 11.48
CA ILE A 176 13.37 -8.21 10.83
C ILE A 176 13.63 -9.44 11.71
N PHE A 177 13.92 -9.23 13.00
CA PHE A 177 14.16 -10.30 13.97
C PHE A 177 12.94 -11.22 14.12
N ALA A 178 11.73 -10.65 14.22
CA ALA A 178 10.50 -11.44 14.31
C ALA A 178 10.29 -12.30 13.05
N ILE A 179 10.47 -11.73 11.85
CA ILE A 179 10.33 -12.45 10.59
C ILE A 179 11.38 -13.57 10.49
N CYS A 180 12.65 -13.27 10.76
CA CYS A 180 13.72 -14.27 10.78
C CYS A 180 13.39 -15.41 11.74
N THR A 181 12.93 -15.10 12.96
CA THR A 181 12.60 -16.11 13.97
C THR A 181 11.43 -17.00 13.53
N ILE A 182 10.36 -16.41 12.99
CA ILE A 182 9.18 -17.15 12.50
C ILE A 182 9.58 -18.04 11.32
N ALA A 183 10.28 -17.49 10.33
CA ALA A 183 10.72 -18.22 9.14
C ALA A 183 11.68 -19.37 9.48
N SER A 184 12.65 -19.12 10.36
CA SER A 184 13.62 -20.14 10.80
C SER A 184 12.96 -21.25 11.60
N THR A 185 12.03 -20.90 12.50
CA THR A 185 11.25 -21.88 13.26
C THR A 185 10.40 -22.73 12.33
N PHE A 186 9.72 -22.10 11.36
CA PHE A 186 8.92 -22.80 10.36
C PHE A 186 9.77 -23.78 9.53
N ALA A 187 10.92 -23.32 9.02
CA ALA A 187 11.87 -24.15 8.29
C ALA A 187 12.35 -25.35 9.12
N CYS A 188 12.72 -25.10 10.39
CA CYS A 188 13.19 -26.15 11.29
C CYS A 188 12.11 -27.19 11.59
N VAL A 189 10.86 -26.77 11.84
CA VAL A 189 9.74 -27.69 12.10
C VAL A 189 9.46 -28.57 10.89
N ILE A 190 9.48 -28.00 9.68
CA ILE A 190 9.28 -28.78 8.46
C ILE A 190 10.38 -29.83 8.30
N CYS A 191 11.65 -29.43 8.46
CA CYS A 191 12.78 -30.31 8.22
C CYS A 191 12.93 -31.38 9.32
N TYR A 192 12.63 -31.05 10.59
CA TYR A 192 12.67 -32.01 11.69
C TYR A 192 11.60 -33.10 11.56
N THR A 193 10.43 -32.75 11.00
CA THR A 193 9.40 -33.76 10.76
C THR A 193 9.69 -34.64 9.54
N ALA A 194 10.54 -34.18 8.61
CA ALA A 194 10.96 -34.95 7.44
C ALA A 194 12.09 -35.95 7.80
N SER A 195 11.76 -37.03 8.50
CA SER A 195 12.72 -38.10 8.82
C SER A 195 13.29 -38.73 7.53
N TYR A 196 14.63 -38.68 7.36
CA TYR A 196 15.45 -39.21 6.26
C TYR A 196 15.60 -38.36 4.97
N GLN A 197 16.16 -37.15 5.07
CA GLN A 197 16.64 -36.38 3.90
C GLN A 197 17.84 -35.49 4.23
N ALA A 198 18.61 -35.07 3.22
CA ALA A 198 19.79 -34.21 3.41
C ALA A 198 19.43 -32.85 4.04
N ALA A 199 18.23 -32.32 3.76
CA ALA A 199 17.67 -31.15 4.45
C ALA A 199 17.30 -31.40 5.93
N ALA A 200 17.15 -32.66 6.37
CA ALA A 200 16.86 -33.00 7.77
C ALA A 200 18.13 -33.05 8.65
N MET A 201 19.33 -33.06 8.04
CA MET A 201 20.61 -33.04 8.77
C MET A 201 21.20 -31.63 8.96
N THR A 202 20.50 -30.59 8.52
CA THR A 202 20.96 -29.21 8.69
C THR A 202 20.55 -28.68 10.06
N SER A 203 21.52 -28.17 10.83
CA SER A 203 21.30 -27.53 12.13
C SER A 203 20.36 -26.32 12.03
N TYR A 204 19.71 -25.97 13.14
CA TYR A 204 18.91 -24.73 13.27
C TYR A 204 19.68 -23.48 12.79
N THR A 205 21.00 -23.46 13.01
CA THR A 205 21.88 -22.37 12.58
C THR A 205 21.90 -22.18 11.06
N HIS A 206 21.84 -23.25 10.26
CA HIS A 206 21.77 -23.14 8.80
C HIS A 206 20.44 -22.51 8.35
N TRP A 207 19.32 -22.99 8.87
CA TRP A 207 18.01 -22.42 8.54
C TRP A 207 17.84 -20.98 9.02
N SER A 208 18.45 -20.65 10.16
CA SER A 208 18.49 -19.28 10.67
C SER A 208 19.26 -18.34 9.74
N LEU A 209 20.44 -18.75 9.27
CA LEU A 209 21.23 -17.96 8.32
C LEU A 209 20.53 -17.83 6.97
N PHE A 210 20.00 -18.92 6.42
CA PHE A 210 19.26 -18.92 5.16
C PHE A 210 18.05 -17.97 5.20
N SER A 211 17.22 -18.10 6.24
CA SER A 211 16.05 -17.22 6.43
C SER A 211 16.48 -15.77 6.61
N THR A 212 17.58 -15.53 7.34
CA THR A 212 18.12 -14.18 7.53
C THR A 212 18.56 -13.55 6.21
N VAL A 213 19.27 -14.28 5.35
CA VAL A 213 19.66 -13.78 4.02
C VAL A 213 18.43 -13.41 3.19
N LEU A 214 17.40 -14.25 3.16
CA LEU A 214 16.16 -13.96 2.43
C LEU A 214 15.44 -12.71 2.97
N VAL A 215 15.34 -12.59 4.30
CA VAL A 215 14.68 -11.44 4.95
C VAL A 215 15.46 -10.15 4.68
N LEU A 216 16.78 -10.18 4.79
CA LEU A 216 17.62 -9.00 4.51
C LEU A 216 17.61 -8.64 3.03
N ALA A 217 17.62 -9.62 2.12
CA ALA A 217 17.51 -9.39 0.68
C ALA A 217 16.16 -8.77 0.31
N GLY A 218 15.05 -9.33 0.82
CA GLY A 218 13.71 -8.77 0.64
C GLY A 218 13.60 -7.35 1.19
N SER A 219 14.13 -7.12 2.40
CA SER A 219 14.14 -5.79 3.04
C SER A 219 15.01 -4.77 2.29
N SER A 220 16.10 -5.22 1.65
CA SER A 220 16.94 -4.37 0.80
C SER A 220 16.18 -3.93 -0.45
N LEU A 221 15.41 -4.84 -1.06
CA LEU A 221 14.56 -4.50 -2.21
C LEU A 221 13.47 -3.50 -1.81
N ASP A 222 12.84 -3.66 -0.64
CA ASP A 222 11.87 -2.69 -0.12
C ASP A 222 12.49 -1.31 0.14
N TYR A 223 13.72 -1.28 0.64
CA TYR A 223 14.47 -0.06 0.86
C TYR A 223 14.83 0.65 -0.45
N LEU A 224 15.34 -0.10 -1.44
CA LEU A 224 15.66 0.44 -2.77
C LEU A 224 14.41 0.93 -3.50
N ASP A 225 13.31 0.17 -3.43
CA ASP A 225 12.02 0.56 -4.01
C ASP A 225 11.48 1.86 -3.41
N ALA A 226 11.61 2.03 -2.09
CA ALA A 226 11.22 3.26 -1.42
C ALA A 226 12.04 4.48 -1.86
N ILE A 227 13.37 4.31 -2.02
CA ILE A 227 14.25 5.36 -2.53
C ILE A 227 13.91 5.68 -3.98
N LEU A 228 13.76 4.67 -4.84
CA LEU A 228 13.46 4.86 -6.26
C LEU A 228 12.13 5.59 -6.46
N ASN A 229 11.11 5.27 -5.66
CA ASN A 229 9.79 5.90 -5.74
C ASN A 229 9.76 7.32 -5.17
N THR A 230 10.59 7.62 -4.16
CA THR A 230 10.62 8.94 -3.51
C THR A 230 11.58 9.90 -4.20
N PHE A 231 12.70 9.38 -4.71
CA PHE A 231 13.79 10.13 -5.34
C PHE A 231 14.12 9.59 -6.75
N PRO A 232 13.14 9.52 -7.68
CA PRO A 232 13.36 8.94 -9.01
C PRO A 232 14.41 9.71 -9.83
N TYR A 233 14.64 10.98 -9.51
CA TYR A 233 15.67 11.82 -10.15
C TYR A 233 17.10 11.30 -9.96
N LEU A 234 17.36 10.49 -8.92
CA LEU A 234 18.67 9.85 -8.71
C LEU A 234 19.03 8.89 -9.85
N VAL A 235 18.04 8.34 -10.53
CA VAL A 235 18.22 7.46 -11.69
C VAL A 235 17.96 8.20 -13.00
N ASN A 236 16.90 9.01 -13.07
CA ASN A 236 16.56 9.78 -14.25
C ASN A 236 15.79 11.05 -13.88
N ALA A 237 16.34 12.22 -14.20
CA ALA A 237 15.72 13.52 -13.91
C ALA A 237 14.46 13.81 -14.75
N ASN A 238 14.30 13.15 -15.92
CA ASN A 238 13.17 13.40 -16.81
C ASN A 238 11.87 12.76 -16.28
N LYS A 239 10.97 13.59 -15.73
CA LYS A 239 9.68 13.17 -15.16
C LYS A 239 8.79 12.36 -16.11
N SER A 240 8.83 12.61 -17.42
CA SER A 240 7.99 11.85 -18.37
C SER A 240 8.42 10.38 -18.49
N GLN A 241 9.71 10.10 -18.24
CA GLN A 241 10.29 8.77 -18.30
C GLN A 241 10.19 8.02 -16.97
N GLN A 242 9.99 8.70 -15.84
CA GLN A 242 9.95 8.08 -14.51
C GLN A 242 8.79 7.08 -14.32
N ALA A 243 7.73 7.17 -15.15
CA ALA A 243 6.64 6.20 -15.16
C ALA A 243 7.11 4.75 -15.43
N MET A 244 8.20 4.57 -16.18
CA MET A 244 8.74 3.23 -16.48
C MET A 244 9.33 2.52 -15.27
N PHE A 245 9.54 3.24 -14.16
CA PHE A 245 10.05 2.72 -12.88
C PHE A 245 8.94 2.26 -11.94
N GLN A 246 7.68 2.27 -12.36
CA GLN A 246 6.54 1.91 -11.51
C GLN A 246 6.11 0.44 -11.68
N ASN A 247 6.75 -0.31 -12.60
CA ASN A 247 6.42 -1.71 -12.87
C ASN A 247 7.59 -2.65 -12.53
N ALA A 248 7.56 -3.26 -11.34
CA ALA A 248 8.59 -4.20 -10.89
C ALA A 248 8.73 -5.49 -11.73
N MET A 249 7.77 -5.76 -12.63
CA MET A 249 7.86 -6.87 -13.58
C MET A 249 8.56 -6.48 -14.90
N SER A 250 8.95 -5.22 -15.05
CA SER A 250 9.61 -4.71 -16.27
C SER A 250 11.12 -4.73 -16.16
N VAL A 251 11.81 -4.87 -17.30
CA VAL A 251 13.27 -4.76 -17.37
C VAL A 251 13.75 -3.35 -17.00
N SER A 252 13.00 -2.31 -17.41
CA SER A 252 13.34 -0.91 -17.10
C SER A 252 13.43 -0.64 -15.60
N TYR A 253 12.56 -1.24 -14.81
CA TYR A 253 12.61 -1.17 -13.34
C TYR A 253 13.90 -1.76 -12.78
N TRP A 254 14.28 -2.96 -13.21
CA TRP A 254 15.49 -3.62 -12.69
C TRP A 254 16.78 -2.95 -13.16
N VAL A 255 16.80 -2.38 -14.36
CA VAL A 255 17.89 -1.50 -14.81
C VAL A 255 17.98 -0.25 -13.93
N ALA A 256 16.85 0.34 -13.55
CA ALA A 256 16.83 1.47 -12.62
C ALA A 256 17.34 1.09 -11.22
N MET A 257 16.94 -0.07 -10.69
CA MET A 257 17.45 -0.62 -9.44
C MET A 257 18.97 -0.83 -9.46
N LEU A 258 19.50 -1.42 -10.53
CA LEU A 258 20.93 -1.62 -10.70
C LEU A 258 21.69 -0.29 -10.78
N ARG A 259 21.16 0.71 -11.50
CA ARG A 259 21.76 2.05 -11.55
C ARG A 259 21.78 2.72 -10.18
N LEU A 260 20.70 2.60 -9.42
CA LEU A 260 20.62 3.11 -8.05
C LEU A 260 21.66 2.44 -7.14
N VAL A 261 21.77 1.11 -7.17
CA VAL A 261 22.76 0.36 -6.37
C VAL A 261 24.20 0.72 -6.76
N SER A 262 24.46 0.91 -8.06
CA SER A 262 25.80 1.27 -8.57
C SER A 262 26.28 2.63 -8.06
N ARG A 263 25.35 3.52 -7.70
CA ARG A 263 25.62 4.85 -7.12
C ARG A 263 24.81 5.03 -5.84
N MET A 264 24.86 4.03 -4.96
CA MET A 264 24.02 3.97 -3.78
C MET A 264 24.30 5.15 -2.83
N PRO A 265 23.38 6.14 -2.73
CA PRO A 265 23.62 7.36 -1.97
C PRO A 265 23.75 7.06 -0.48
N SER A 266 24.47 7.90 0.24
CA SER A 266 24.38 7.94 1.71
C SER A 266 23.04 8.55 2.10
N GLU A 267 22.46 8.14 3.24
CA GLU A 267 21.17 8.71 3.65
C GLU A 267 21.25 10.23 3.85
N SER A 268 22.41 10.75 4.28
CA SER A 268 22.67 12.19 4.44
C SER A 268 22.71 12.97 3.12
N GLU A 269 22.85 12.30 1.98
CA GLU A 269 22.81 12.92 0.64
C GLU A 269 21.38 13.01 0.10
N LEU A 270 20.43 12.31 0.73
CA LEU A 270 19.02 12.37 0.35
C LEU A 270 18.40 13.65 0.90
N ASP A 271 17.48 14.24 0.13
CA ASP A 271 16.78 15.44 0.55
C ASP A 271 15.86 15.17 1.76
N ALA A 272 16.26 15.71 2.92
CA ALA A 272 15.52 15.60 4.17
C ALA A 272 14.12 16.24 4.07
N LEU A 273 13.99 17.35 3.33
CA LEU A 273 12.73 18.08 3.21
C LEU A 273 11.63 17.22 2.60
N THR A 274 11.97 16.41 1.60
CA THR A 274 11.01 15.49 0.97
C THR A 274 10.41 14.50 1.96
N ILE A 275 11.23 13.91 2.84
CA ILE A 275 10.75 12.93 3.83
C ILE A 275 9.95 13.63 4.93
N GLU A 276 10.39 14.79 5.39
CA GLU A 276 9.70 15.60 6.39
C GLU A 276 8.33 16.08 5.91
N ASP A 277 8.24 16.47 4.64
CA ASP A 277 6.98 16.83 4.01
C ASP A 277 6.04 15.64 3.98
N ILE A 278 6.49 14.45 3.57
CA ILE A 278 5.67 13.22 3.53
C ILE A 278 5.17 12.85 4.93
N GLU A 279 6.06 12.88 5.93
CA GLU A 279 5.69 12.61 7.33
C GLU A 279 4.66 13.63 7.83
N THR A 280 4.80 14.90 7.45
CA THR A 280 3.86 15.97 7.78
C THR A 280 2.50 15.75 7.12
N ALA A 281 2.43 15.43 5.84
CA ALA A 281 1.17 15.13 5.16
C ALA A 281 0.43 13.95 5.83
N ILE A 282 1.15 12.88 6.19
CA ILE A 282 0.56 11.72 6.88
C ILE A 282 0.05 12.09 8.28
N ARG A 283 0.78 12.96 8.99
CA ARG A 283 0.41 13.49 10.32
C ARG A 283 -0.82 14.39 10.24
N VAL A 284 -0.87 15.33 9.29
CA VAL A 284 -1.97 16.31 9.10
C VAL A 284 -3.32 15.63 8.84
N LEU A 285 -3.35 14.48 8.17
CA LEU A 285 -4.58 13.69 8.01
C LEU A 285 -5.28 13.33 9.34
N GLY A 286 -4.59 13.43 10.48
CA GLY A 286 -5.21 13.51 11.81
C GLY A 286 -6.20 12.38 12.17
N PRO A 287 -7.06 12.60 13.18
CA PRO A 287 -8.17 11.69 13.53
C PRO A 287 -9.40 11.82 12.61
N ALA A 288 -9.62 12.98 11.99
CA ALA A 288 -10.76 13.25 11.12
C ALA A 288 -10.78 12.32 9.89
N SER A 289 -9.61 11.94 9.39
CA SER A 289 -9.47 11.05 8.23
C SER A 289 -9.28 9.58 8.59
N ARG A 290 -9.76 9.12 9.77
CA ARG A 290 -9.66 7.69 10.18
C ARG A 290 -10.26 6.71 9.17
N SER A 291 -11.42 7.06 8.58
CA SER A 291 -12.05 6.23 7.55
C SER A 291 -11.15 6.11 6.33
N TRP A 292 -10.60 7.23 5.85
CA TRP A 292 -9.65 7.24 4.75
C TRP A 292 -8.38 6.45 5.07
N LYS A 293 -7.75 6.64 6.25
CA LYS A 293 -6.55 5.89 6.64
C LYS A 293 -6.79 4.38 6.66
N THR A 294 -7.96 3.95 7.12
CA THR A 294 -8.36 2.53 7.10
C THR A 294 -8.52 2.01 5.68
N MET A 295 -9.12 2.80 4.79
CA MET A 295 -9.28 2.42 3.38
C MET A 295 -7.97 2.42 2.60
N ALA A 296 -7.18 3.48 2.76
CA ALA A 296 -5.87 3.66 2.16
C ALA A 296 -4.93 2.50 2.49
N ALA A 297 -5.10 1.90 3.68
CA ALA A 297 -4.34 0.73 4.09
C ALA A 297 -4.44 -0.43 3.08
N LEU A 298 -5.59 -0.63 2.43
CA LEU A 298 -5.79 -1.74 1.49
C LEU A 298 -4.86 -1.69 0.27
N PHE A 299 -4.43 -0.49 -0.12
CA PHE A 299 -3.60 -0.27 -1.31
C PHE A 299 -2.13 -0.67 -1.11
N PRO A 300 -1.43 -1.03 -2.21
CA PRO A 300 0.03 -1.15 -2.24
C PRO A 300 0.73 0.09 -1.67
N VAL A 301 1.89 -0.10 -1.01
CA VAL A 301 2.53 0.94 -0.20
C VAL A 301 2.84 2.24 -0.94
N ASN A 302 3.41 2.17 -2.16
CA ASN A 302 3.78 3.35 -2.93
C ASN A 302 2.56 4.08 -3.48
N LEU A 303 1.53 3.33 -3.92
CA LEU A 303 0.25 3.90 -4.32
C LEU A 303 -0.44 4.57 -3.12
N ARG A 304 -0.46 3.89 -1.97
CA ARG A 304 -1.03 4.40 -0.72
C ARG A 304 -0.37 5.71 -0.30
N GLN A 305 0.96 5.80 -0.41
CA GLN A 305 1.69 7.02 -0.07
C GLN A 305 1.16 8.20 -0.88
N ASP A 306 1.13 8.09 -2.20
CA ASP A 306 0.76 9.19 -3.09
C ASP A 306 -0.74 9.51 -3.02
N LEU A 307 -1.60 8.51 -2.78
CA LEU A 307 -3.02 8.73 -2.48
C LEU A 307 -3.20 9.50 -1.15
N CYS A 308 -2.36 9.22 -0.14
CA CYS A 308 -2.36 9.99 1.10
C CYS A 308 -1.88 11.43 0.87
N LEU A 309 -0.85 11.66 0.04
CA LEU A 309 -0.39 13.00 -0.32
C LEU A 309 -1.49 13.79 -1.04
N LEU A 310 -2.12 13.16 -2.03
CA LEU A 310 -3.26 13.74 -2.75
C LEU A 310 -4.37 14.09 -1.76
N TYR A 311 -4.84 13.14 -0.96
CA TYR A 311 -5.93 13.39 -0.03
C TYR A 311 -5.58 14.42 1.06
N ALA A 312 -4.32 14.49 1.50
CA ALA A 312 -3.85 15.52 2.42
C ALA A 312 -3.99 16.91 1.82
N PHE A 313 -3.62 17.11 0.55
CA PHE A 313 -3.82 18.38 -0.14
C PHE A 313 -5.27 18.80 -0.18
N PHE A 314 -6.17 17.92 -0.58
CA PHE A 314 -7.60 18.22 -0.65
C PHE A 314 -8.17 18.56 0.73
N ARG A 315 -7.83 17.77 1.74
CA ARG A 315 -8.30 18.01 3.10
C ARG A 315 -7.80 19.36 3.63
N THR A 316 -6.53 19.68 3.40
CA THR A 316 -5.95 20.96 3.81
C THR A 316 -6.54 22.13 3.02
N ALA A 317 -6.79 21.97 1.72
CA ALA A 317 -7.42 23.00 0.90
C ALA A 317 -8.87 23.26 1.34
N ASP A 318 -9.65 22.21 1.61
CA ASP A 318 -10.99 22.33 2.20
C ASP A 318 -10.92 23.05 3.55
N ASP A 319 -10.01 22.67 4.44
CA ASP A 319 -9.88 23.32 5.77
C ASP A 319 -9.47 24.80 5.66
N LEU A 320 -8.63 25.17 4.67
CA LEU A 320 -8.29 26.58 4.41
C LEU A 320 -9.51 27.41 3.99
N VAL A 321 -10.46 26.82 3.27
CA VAL A 321 -11.67 27.51 2.79
C VAL A 321 -12.76 27.47 3.87
N ASP A 322 -12.99 26.31 4.47
CA ASP A 322 -14.10 26.02 5.38
C ASP A 322 -13.90 26.63 6.78
N ASP A 323 -12.68 26.56 7.31
CA ASP A 323 -12.35 27.05 8.67
C ASP A 323 -11.78 28.48 8.64
N ALA A 324 -11.92 29.19 7.51
CA ALA A 324 -11.48 30.57 7.40
C ALA A 324 -12.24 31.47 8.40
N PRO A 325 -11.55 32.34 9.15
CA PRO A 325 -12.18 33.15 10.21
C PRO A 325 -13.12 34.23 9.65
N THR A 326 -12.90 34.69 8.42
CA THR A 326 -13.71 35.71 7.75
C THR A 326 -13.97 35.33 6.29
N PRO A 327 -15.08 35.81 5.69
CA PRO A 327 -15.34 35.62 4.26
C PRO A 327 -14.23 36.16 3.36
N GLU A 328 -13.61 37.28 3.73
CA GLU A 328 -12.48 37.87 2.99
C GLU A 328 -11.25 36.96 3.00
N GLN A 329 -10.95 36.33 4.15
CA GLN A 329 -9.85 35.37 4.25
C GLN A 329 -10.16 34.09 3.46
N CYS A 330 -11.41 33.64 3.45
CA CYS A 330 -11.88 32.52 2.64
C CYS A 330 -11.63 32.78 1.14
N GLU A 331 -12.02 33.96 0.64
CA GLU A 331 -11.79 34.37 -0.74
C GLU A 331 -10.28 34.46 -1.06
N LYS A 332 -9.48 35.07 -0.16
CA LYS A 332 -8.02 35.15 -0.33
C LYS A 332 -7.35 33.78 -0.35
N ASN A 333 -7.79 32.85 0.48
CA ASN A 333 -7.32 31.47 0.50
C ASN A 333 -7.66 30.76 -0.82
N LEU A 334 -8.90 30.91 -1.31
CA LEU A 334 -9.30 30.33 -2.60
C LEU A 334 -8.50 30.89 -3.78
N VAL A 335 -8.25 32.21 -3.81
CA VAL A 335 -7.38 32.85 -4.81
C VAL A 335 -5.96 32.28 -4.75
N THR A 336 -5.42 32.08 -3.55
CA THR A 336 -4.09 31.50 -3.34
C THR A 336 -4.02 30.06 -3.86
N ILE A 337 -5.03 29.24 -3.56
CA ILE A 337 -5.11 27.84 -4.02
C ILE A 337 -5.23 27.80 -5.55
N ARG A 338 -6.07 28.64 -6.15
CA ARG A 338 -6.22 28.74 -7.62
C ARG A 338 -4.92 29.14 -8.30
N LYS A 339 -4.22 30.15 -7.73
CA LYS A 339 -2.92 30.57 -8.22
C LYS A 339 -1.92 29.40 -8.14
N PHE A 340 -1.84 28.73 -6.99
CA PHE A 340 -0.98 27.56 -6.81
C PHE A 340 -1.24 26.47 -7.86
N LEU A 341 -2.50 26.08 -8.05
CA LEU A 341 -2.84 25.05 -9.03
C LEU A 341 -2.50 25.49 -10.46
N ARG A 342 -2.75 26.76 -10.81
CA ARG A 342 -2.33 27.31 -12.10
C ARG A 342 -0.82 27.19 -12.28
N ASP A 343 -0.05 27.66 -11.31
CA ASP A 343 1.42 27.70 -11.41
C ASP A 343 2.01 26.28 -11.45
N VAL A 344 1.42 25.32 -10.72
CA VAL A 344 1.83 23.91 -10.75
C VAL A 344 1.62 23.26 -12.12
N PHE A 345 0.48 23.49 -12.78
CA PHE A 345 0.11 22.80 -14.02
C PHE A 345 0.45 23.56 -15.31
N LEU A 346 0.56 24.89 -15.24
CA LEU A 346 0.88 25.78 -16.37
C LEU A 346 2.21 26.50 -16.09
N PRO A 347 3.35 25.82 -16.28
CA PRO A 347 4.65 26.42 -16.07
C PRO A 347 4.83 27.63 -17.01
N SER A 348 5.22 28.78 -16.44
CA SER A 348 5.56 29.97 -17.21
C SER A 348 6.97 29.84 -17.80
N ASP A 349 7.20 30.31 -19.03
CA ASP A 349 8.51 30.24 -19.71
C ASP A 349 9.61 31.06 -19.00
N THR A 350 9.24 31.98 -18.11
CA THR A 350 10.14 32.74 -17.25
C THR A 350 10.63 31.88 -16.07
N ILE A 351 11.65 31.06 -16.33
CA ILE A 351 12.33 30.25 -15.30
C ILE A 351 13.23 31.18 -14.47
N SER A 352 12.78 31.59 -13.29
CA SER A 352 13.69 32.06 -12.23
C SER A 352 14.43 30.84 -11.69
N LYS A 353 15.64 30.60 -12.21
CA LYS A 353 16.52 29.52 -11.74
C LYS A 353 17.08 29.88 -10.36
N ASP A 354 16.31 29.66 -9.31
CA ASP A 354 16.90 29.61 -7.99
C ASP A 354 17.54 28.23 -7.80
N GLN A 355 18.88 28.18 -7.85
CA GLN A 355 19.65 26.92 -7.86
C GLN A 355 19.62 26.18 -6.51
N ASN A 356 19.05 26.79 -5.47
CA ASN A 356 19.05 26.27 -4.10
C ASN A 356 17.78 25.48 -3.71
N GLN A 357 16.80 25.33 -4.62
CA GLN A 357 15.60 24.53 -4.32
C GLN A 357 15.86 23.02 -4.41
N SER A 358 15.16 22.24 -3.58
CA SER A 358 15.23 20.77 -3.60
C SER A 358 14.92 20.23 -5.01
N SER A 359 15.78 19.31 -5.50
CA SER A 359 15.61 18.66 -6.81
C SER A 359 14.33 17.83 -6.94
N SER A 360 13.65 17.55 -5.83
CA SER A 360 12.34 16.88 -5.83
C SER A 360 11.19 17.82 -6.23
N LEU A 361 11.35 19.13 -6.02
CA LEU A 361 10.32 20.12 -6.22
C LEU A 361 10.27 20.59 -7.69
N PRO A 362 9.09 21.04 -8.17
CA PRO A 362 9.00 21.74 -9.44
C PRO A 362 9.79 23.07 -9.38
N LEU A 363 10.81 23.19 -10.24
CA LEU A 363 11.73 24.35 -10.29
C LEU A 363 11.06 25.63 -10.79
N HIS A 364 9.90 25.53 -11.43
CA HIS A 364 9.17 26.67 -11.98
C HIS A 364 8.25 27.35 -10.95
N ILE A 365 8.25 26.87 -9.70
CA ILE A 365 7.41 27.38 -8.62
C ILE A 365 8.28 28.13 -7.61
N ASP A 366 7.89 29.37 -7.30
CA ASP A 366 8.47 30.15 -6.21
C ASP A 366 7.85 29.71 -4.88
N TRP A 367 8.54 28.81 -4.17
CA TRP A 367 8.05 28.28 -2.89
C TRP A 367 8.14 29.27 -1.73
N ASP A 368 9.04 30.26 -1.79
CA ASP A 368 9.16 31.30 -0.77
C ASP A 368 7.97 32.25 -0.83
N GLN A 369 7.47 32.53 -2.04
CA GLN A 369 6.21 33.23 -2.22
C GLN A 369 5.04 32.48 -1.54
N TYR A 370 4.93 31.16 -1.72
CA TYR A 370 3.86 30.40 -1.05
C TYR A 370 4.07 30.27 0.45
N ALA A 371 5.31 30.27 0.93
CA ALA A 371 5.61 30.32 2.36
C ALA A 371 5.06 31.60 3.02
N ALA A 372 5.07 32.72 2.29
CA ALA A 372 4.49 33.98 2.76
C ALA A 372 2.96 34.04 2.65
N LEU A 373 2.36 33.28 1.72
CA LEU A 373 0.90 33.29 1.48
C LEU A 373 0.14 32.28 2.32
N LEU A 374 0.76 31.14 2.65
CA LEU A 374 0.13 30.05 3.40
C LEU A 374 0.30 30.26 4.91
N PRO A 375 -0.63 29.75 5.74
CA PRO A 375 -0.68 30.12 7.16
C PRO A 375 0.45 29.54 8.01
N ASN A 376 1.05 28.41 7.61
CA ASN A 376 2.12 27.75 8.35
C ASN A 376 2.90 26.74 7.50
N GLU A 377 4.00 26.25 8.06
CA GLU A 377 4.90 25.29 7.40
C GLU A 377 4.26 23.91 7.15
N ASP A 378 3.34 23.47 8.03
CA ASP A 378 2.66 22.18 7.84
C ASP A 378 1.75 22.22 6.59
N VAL A 379 1.07 23.35 6.34
CA VAL A 379 0.28 23.58 5.12
C VAL A 379 1.19 23.69 3.89
N LEU A 380 2.31 24.42 4.00
CA LEU A 380 3.28 24.52 2.91
C LEU A 380 3.86 23.15 2.52
N ALA A 381 4.19 22.31 3.49
CA ALA A 381 4.66 20.94 3.27
C ALA A 381 3.66 20.09 2.48
N VAL A 382 2.36 20.23 2.77
CA VAL A 382 1.28 19.56 2.03
C VAL A 382 1.22 20.05 0.57
N PHE A 383 1.38 21.36 0.33
CA PHE A 383 1.41 21.92 -1.02
C PHE A 383 2.65 21.48 -1.80
N ARG A 384 3.83 21.46 -1.16
CA ARG A 384 5.07 20.89 -1.74
C ARG A 384 4.89 19.45 -2.18
N ASN A 385 4.29 18.61 -1.34
CA ASN A 385 3.97 17.22 -1.71
C ASN A 385 3.02 17.13 -2.89
N PHE A 386 1.99 17.96 -2.95
CA PHE A 386 1.10 18.02 -4.12
C PHE A 386 1.90 18.37 -5.39
N GLY A 387 2.78 19.37 -5.32
CA GLY A 387 3.66 19.75 -6.43
C GLY A 387 4.57 18.61 -6.92
N ARG A 388 5.05 17.74 -6.00
CA ARG A 388 5.86 16.56 -6.38
C ARG A 388 5.07 15.58 -7.24
N ILE A 389 3.81 15.34 -6.91
CA ILE A 389 2.96 14.35 -7.61
C ILE A 389 2.19 14.94 -8.81
N ALA A 390 2.09 16.26 -8.92
CA ALA A 390 1.25 16.93 -9.92
C ALA A 390 1.57 16.59 -11.38
N HIS A 391 2.82 16.22 -11.68
CA HIS A 391 3.26 15.94 -13.05
C HIS A 391 2.59 14.74 -13.73
N TYR A 392 1.88 13.89 -12.97
CA TYR A 392 1.04 12.80 -13.49
C TYR A 392 -0.43 12.94 -13.09
N LEU A 393 -0.85 14.13 -12.65
CA LEU A 393 -2.26 14.45 -12.42
C LEU A 393 -2.87 15.12 -13.67
N CYS A 394 -4.21 15.16 -13.72
CA CYS A 394 -4.96 15.75 -14.83
C CYS A 394 -5.23 17.25 -14.56
N PRO A 395 -4.68 18.18 -15.37
CA PRO A 395 -4.89 19.62 -15.19
C PRO A 395 -6.38 20.02 -15.26
N ARG A 396 -7.15 19.39 -16.17
CA ARG A 396 -8.58 19.65 -16.34
C ARG A 396 -9.36 19.38 -15.04
N ALA A 397 -9.15 18.21 -14.44
CA ALA A 397 -9.85 17.82 -13.22
C ALA A 397 -9.53 18.79 -12.06
N MET A 398 -8.30 19.30 -12.00
CA MET A 398 -7.92 20.32 -11.01
C MET A 398 -8.57 21.67 -11.27
N SER A 399 -8.68 22.11 -12.52
CA SER A 399 -9.40 23.34 -12.86
C SER A 399 -10.88 23.25 -12.46
N GLU A 400 -11.55 22.16 -12.86
CA GLU A 400 -12.97 21.92 -12.57
C GLU A 400 -13.25 21.83 -11.06
N LEU A 401 -12.30 21.34 -10.26
CA LEU A 401 -12.42 21.34 -8.80
C LEU A 401 -12.47 22.76 -8.22
N THR A 402 -11.65 23.68 -8.74
CA THR A 402 -11.67 25.06 -8.23
C THR A 402 -12.97 25.77 -8.53
N ASP A 403 -13.72 25.34 -9.55
CA ASP A 403 -15.07 25.82 -9.84
C ASP A 403 -16.06 25.35 -8.77
N ALA A 404 -15.88 24.13 -8.24
CA ALA A 404 -16.72 23.60 -7.16
C ALA A 404 -16.60 24.43 -5.87
N TRP A 405 -15.38 24.78 -5.46
CA TRP A 405 -15.16 25.67 -4.32
C TRP A 405 -15.73 27.08 -4.54
N GLU A 406 -15.78 27.56 -5.79
CA GLU A 406 -16.45 28.82 -6.11
C GLU A 406 -17.95 28.75 -5.90
N LEU A 407 -18.59 27.64 -6.30
CA LEU A 407 -20.01 27.43 -6.08
C LEU A 407 -20.33 27.44 -4.58
N ASP A 408 -19.48 26.81 -3.76
CA ASP A 408 -19.64 26.82 -2.31
C ASP A 408 -19.44 28.23 -1.71
N LEU A 409 -18.47 29.00 -2.22
CA LEU A 409 -18.24 30.39 -1.80
C LEU A 409 -19.41 31.32 -2.14
N ARG A 410 -19.99 31.19 -3.34
CA ARG A 410 -21.18 31.94 -3.76
C ARG A 410 -22.38 31.62 -2.87
N GLY A 411 -22.43 30.41 -2.30
CA GLY A 411 -23.46 29.99 -1.36
C GLY A 411 -24.87 29.90 -1.96
N GLU A 412 -24.98 29.86 -3.30
CA GLU A 412 -26.26 29.78 -3.99
C GLU A 412 -26.99 28.46 -3.70
N PRO A 413 -28.33 28.47 -3.65
CA PRO A 413 -29.09 27.25 -3.42
C PRO A 413 -28.96 26.27 -4.60
N VAL A 414 -28.80 24.99 -4.27
CA VAL A 414 -29.01 23.89 -5.23
C VAL A 414 -30.50 23.87 -5.59
N LYS A 415 -30.86 24.18 -6.84
CA LYS A 415 -32.27 24.34 -7.23
C LYS A 415 -32.88 23.01 -7.64
N LYS A 416 -32.21 22.29 -8.54
CA LYS A 416 -32.67 21.05 -9.16
C LYS A 416 -31.75 19.88 -8.84
N GLN A 417 -32.26 18.67 -9.02
CA GLN A 417 -31.47 17.43 -8.91
C GLN A 417 -30.29 17.40 -9.89
N LYS A 418 -30.45 17.97 -11.09
CA LYS A 418 -29.35 18.09 -12.06
C LYS A 418 -28.21 18.94 -11.49
N ASP A 419 -28.51 20.00 -10.75
CA ASP A 419 -27.52 20.88 -10.14
C ASP A 419 -26.73 20.13 -9.06
N LEU A 420 -27.43 19.31 -8.24
CA LEU A 420 -26.78 18.42 -7.26
C LEU A 420 -25.84 17.41 -7.93
N LEU A 421 -26.28 16.78 -9.03
CA LEU A 421 -25.46 15.83 -9.79
C LEU A 421 -24.22 16.52 -10.37
N ASN A 422 -24.37 17.72 -10.92
CA ASN A 422 -23.26 18.51 -11.45
C ASN A 422 -22.28 18.90 -10.35
N TYR A 423 -22.77 19.39 -9.21
CA TYR A 423 -21.93 19.71 -8.04
C TYR A 423 -21.15 18.47 -7.57
N ALA A 424 -21.82 17.33 -7.38
CA ALA A 424 -21.17 16.08 -6.99
C ALA A 424 -20.10 15.61 -7.99
N ALA A 425 -20.32 15.83 -9.29
CA ALA A 425 -19.35 15.51 -10.35
C ALA A 425 -18.17 16.49 -10.41
N LEU A 426 -18.33 17.74 -9.97
CA LEU A 426 -17.28 18.75 -9.91
C LEU A 426 -16.39 18.58 -8.66
N ILE A 427 -16.97 18.34 -7.48
CA ILE A 427 -16.19 18.25 -6.24
C ILE A 427 -15.53 16.89 -6.06
N SER A 428 -16.31 15.81 -5.96
CA SER A 428 -15.77 14.48 -5.68
C SER A 428 -15.50 13.67 -6.94
N GLY A 429 -16.26 13.93 -8.01
CA GLY A 429 -16.01 13.30 -9.31
C GLY A 429 -14.61 13.59 -9.84
N THR A 430 -14.16 14.85 -9.82
CA THR A 430 -12.79 15.26 -10.20
C THR A 430 -11.75 14.64 -9.29
N PHE A 431 -12.00 14.59 -7.97
CA PHE A 431 -11.12 13.87 -7.03
C PHE A 431 -10.99 12.38 -7.38
N GLY A 432 -12.07 11.73 -7.82
CA GLY A 432 -12.04 10.36 -8.32
C GLY A 432 -11.17 10.20 -9.58
N GLU A 433 -11.25 11.14 -10.52
CA GLU A 433 -10.36 11.18 -11.68
C GLU A 433 -8.89 11.32 -11.27
N LEU A 434 -8.58 12.16 -10.28
CA LEU A 434 -7.22 12.38 -9.77
C LEU A 434 -6.69 11.22 -8.93
N CYS A 435 -7.55 10.47 -8.23
CA CYS A 435 -7.16 9.20 -7.62
C CYS A 435 -6.81 8.18 -8.71
N THR A 436 -7.58 8.18 -9.80
CA THR A 436 -7.36 7.30 -10.95
C THR A 436 -6.01 7.64 -11.57
N CYS A 437 -5.75 8.93 -11.87
CA CYS A 437 -4.47 9.65 -11.70
C CYS A 437 -3.25 8.88 -11.18
N VAL A 438 -3.24 8.79 -9.87
CA VAL A 438 -2.18 8.16 -9.10
C VAL A 438 -2.16 6.64 -9.33
N ILE A 439 -3.34 6.00 -9.43
CA ILE A 439 -3.46 4.56 -9.65
C ILE A 439 -2.77 4.12 -10.94
N MET A 440 -3.08 4.71 -12.11
CA MET A 440 -2.46 4.23 -13.35
C MET A 440 -0.96 4.52 -13.38
N TYR A 441 -0.52 5.65 -12.82
CA TYR A 441 0.90 5.97 -12.72
C TYR A 441 1.64 4.95 -11.86
N LYS A 442 1.23 4.76 -10.60
CA LYS A 442 1.92 3.91 -9.62
C LYS A 442 1.78 2.41 -9.87
N THR A 443 0.83 2.01 -10.71
CA THR A 443 0.71 0.63 -11.19
C THR A 443 1.42 0.41 -12.53
N GLY A 444 2.09 1.43 -13.09
CA GLY A 444 2.88 1.32 -14.33
C GLY A 444 2.08 1.23 -15.62
N HIS A 445 0.86 1.78 -15.64
CA HIS A 445 -0.02 1.81 -16.83
C HIS A 445 0.09 3.11 -17.64
N GLY A 446 0.87 4.09 -17.18
CA GLY A 446 1.21 5.28 -17.96
C GLY A 446 1.19 6.57 -17.14
N ASN A 447 1.56 7.66 -17.81
CA ASN A 447 1.55 9.01 -17.24
C ASN A 447 0.33 9.78 -17.77
N TRP A 448 -0.30 10.62 -16.94
CA TRP A 448 -1.36 11.53 -17.36
C TRP A 448 -0.88 12.95 -17.70
N GLY A 449 0.38 13.29 -17.39
CA GLY A 449 1.02 14.56 -17.70
C GLY A 449 1.35 14.75 -19.19
N TYR A 450 1.79 15.97 -19.55
CA TYR A 450 1.79 16.56 -20.90
C TYR A 450 2.36 15.75 -22.08
N THR A 451 3.07 14.65 -21.87
CA THR A 451 3.66 13.85 -22.96
C THR A 451 3.76 12.38 -22.56
N CYS A 452 2.83 11.55 -23.00
CA CYS A 452 3.07 10.11 -23.11
C CYS A 452 2.52 9.60 -24.43
N ASP A 453 3.33 8.81 -25.16
CA ASP A 453 2.94 8.19 -26.45
C ASP A 453 1.77 7.20 -26.30
N THR A 454 1.41 6.82 -25.07
CA THR A 454 0.31 5.92 -24.79
C THR A 454 -0.87 6.68 -24.17
N ASN A 455 -1.70 7.33 -24.99
CA ASN A 455 -2.98 7.95 -24.57
C ASN A 455 -3.97 6.97 -23.87
N LYS A 456 -3.61 5.70 -23.67
CA LYS A 456 -4.42 4.66 -23.01
C LYS A 456 -4.88 5.06 -21.60
N ALA A 457 -4.05 5.73 -20.80
CA ALA A 457 -4.44 6.18 -19.46
C ALA A 457 -5.50 7.30 -19.51
N ARG A 458 -5.45 8.15 -20.55
CA ARG A 458 -6.35 9.30 -20.79
C ARG A 458 -7.69 8.92 -21.43
N ASN A 459 -8.02 7.65 -21.50
CA ASN A 459 -9.28 7.21 -22.11
C ASN A 459 -10.47 7.88 -21.41
N ASP A 460 -11.28 8.62 -22.18
CA ASP A 460 -12.46 9.33 -21.68
C ASP A 460 -13.44 8.41 -20.97
N ASP A 461 -13.53 7.14 -21.36
CA ASP A 461 -14.38 6.16 -20.67
C ASP A 461 -13.86 5.85 -19.26
N VAL A 462 -12.53 5.76 -19.07
CA VAL A 462 -11.92 5.58 -17.74
C VAL A 462 -12.20 6.80 -16.86
N LEU A 463 -12.00 8.01 -17.40
CA LEU A 463 -12.25 9.26 -16.68
C LEU A 463 -13.74 9.42 -16.32
N SER A 464 -14.63 9.22 -17.29
CA SER A 464 -16.08 9.33 -17.12
C SER A 464 -16.61 8.36 -16.06
N ARG A 465 -16.02 7.17 -15.94
CA ARG A 465 -16.39 6.20 -14.91
C ARG A 465 -15.78 6.52 -13.54
N ALA A 466 -14.51 6.91 -13.49
CA ALA A 466 -13.87 7.39 -12.25
C ALA A 466 -14.64 8.56 -11.64
N ARG A 467 -15.11 9.47 -12.49
CA ARG A 467 -15.98 10.59 -12.12
C ARG A 467 -17.29 10.13 -11.49
N SER A 468 -17.92 9.11 -12.07
CA SER A 468 -19.15 8.52 -11.51
C SER A 468 -18.92 7.86 -10.15
N THR A 469 -17.75 7.25 -9.92
CA THR A 469 -17.38 6.72 -8.59
C THR A 469 -17.36 7.83 -7.54
N GLY A 470 -16.66 8.93 -7.80
CA GLY A 470 -16.63 10.08 -6.88
C GLY A 470 -18.01 10.73 -6.70
N GLN A 471 -18.74 10.93 -7.80
CA GLN A 471 -20.11 11.48 -7.76
C GLN A 471 -21.04 10.66 -6.86
N CYS A 472 -21.01 9.33 -6.98
CA CYS A 472 -21.81 8.44 -6.15
C CYS A 472 -21.49 8.58 -4.65
N LEU A 473 -20.20 8.62 -4.29
CA LEU A 473 -19.76 8.80 -2.91
C LEU A 473 -20.18 10.14 -2.32
N GLN A 474 -20.15 11.21 -3.13
CA GLN A 474 -20.58 12.54 -2.68
C GLN A 474 -22.08 12.61 -2.43
N LEU A 475 -22.91 11.98 -3.27
CA LEU A 475 -24.34 11.89 -3.05
C LEU A 475 -24.66 11.19 -1.72
N ILE A 476 -23.92 10.14 -1.37
CA ILE A 476 -24.06 9.47 -0.07
C ILE A 476 -23.63 10.37 1.09
N ASN A 477 -22.52 11.10 0.96
CA ASN A 477 -22.10 12.04 1.99
C ASN A 477 -23.17 13.11 2.24
N ILE A 478 -23.71 13.71 1.18
CA ILE A 478 -24.77 14.73 1.27
C ILE A 478 -26.04 14.15 1.89
N ALA A 479 -26.46 12.95 1.49
CA ALA A 479 -27.63 12.29 2.08
C ALA A 479 -27.43 11.96 3.58
N ARG A 480 -26.20 11.61 3.99
CA ARG A 480 -25.88 11.29 5.39
C ARG A 480 -25.82 12.53 6.27
N ASP A 481 -25.32 13.64 5.75
CA ASP A 481 -24.88 14.80 6.54
C ASP A 481 -25.87 15.98 6.51
N VAL A 482 -27.11 15.82 6.05
CA VAL A 482 -28.12 16.92 5.95
C VAL A 482 -28.24 17.77 7.22
N ILE A 483 -28.31 17.16 8.41
CA ILE A 483 -28.35 17.91 9.69
C ILE A 483 -27.00 18.57 9.97
N ALA A 484 -25.90 17.84 9.83
CA ALA A 484 -24.56 18.35 10.10
C ALA A 484 -24.21 19.55 9.22
N ASP A 485 -24.56 19.48 7.92
CA ASP A 485 -24.40 20.57 6.96
C ASP A 485 -25.22 21.79 7.37
N SER A 486 -26.50 21.59 7.76
CA SER A 486 -27.39 22.67 8.22
C SER A 486 -26.79 23.44 9.42
N LEU A 487 -26.25 22.73 10.41
CA LEU A 487 -25.67 23.33 11.61
C LEU A 487 -24.47 24.24 11.32
N VAL A 488 -23.72 23.97 10.24
CA VAL A 488 -22.60 24.82 9.80
C VAL A 488 -23.00 25.81 8.71
N GLY A 489 -24.31 25.97 8.45
CA GLY A 489 -24.83 26.90 7.45
C GLY A 489 -24.60 26.43 6.02
N ARG A 490 -24.70 25.12 5.75
CA ARG A 490 -24.66 24.50 4.42
C ARG A 490 -25.97 23.78 4.13
N CYS A 491 -26.38 23.77 2.86
CA CYS A 491 -27.58 23.05 2.43
C CYS A 491 -27.44 22.63 0.97
N TYR A 492 -27.13 21.35 0.75
CA TYR A 492 -27.01 20.77 -0.59
C TYR A 492 -28.29 20.07 -1.07
N VAL A 493 -29.32 20.02 -0.23
CA VAL A 493 -30.63 19.46 -0.60
C VAL A 493 -31.27 20.35 -1.66
N PRO A 494 -31.66 19.80 -2.83
CA PRO A 494 -32.30 20.60 -3.86
C PRO A 494 -33.59 21.25 -3.38
N ILE A 495 -33.80 22.54 -3.69
CA ILE A 495 -35.07 23.24 -3.39
C ILE A 495 -36.27 22.47 -3.94
N GLN A 496 -36.15 21.87 -5.13
CA GLN A 496 -37.22 21.05 -5.73
C GLN A 496 -37.67 19.86 -4.88
N TYR A 497 -36.91 19.43 -3.87
CA TYR A 497 -37.33 18.37 -2.95
C TYR A 497 -38.15 18.91 -1.78
N MET A 498 -38.03 20.20 -1.48
CA MET A 498 -38.69 20.84 -0.36
C MET A 498 -40.15 21.12 -0.71
N PRO A 499 -41.12 20.72 0.13
CA PRO A 499 -42.53 21.02 -0.11
C PRO A 499 -42.83 22.54 -0.10
N TYR A 500 -42.07 23.31 0.69
CA TYR A 500 -42.19 24.77 0.77
C TYR A 500 -40.79 25.42 0.82
N PRO A 501 -40.59 26.59 0.17
CA PRO A 501 -39.28 27.27 0.12
C PRO A 501 -38.69 27.65 1.49
N GLN A 502 -39.53 27.84 2.52
CA GLN A 502 -39.10 28.24 3.86
C GLN A 502 -38.17 27.21 4.51
N ILE A 503 -38.27 25.93 4.13
CA ILE A 503 -37.38 24.87 4.64
C ILE A 503 -35.92 25.19 4.31
N TYR A 504 -35.64 25.78 3.14
CA TYR A 504 -34.28 26.19 2.79
C TYR A 504 -33.75 27.24 3.78
N HIS A 505 -34.58 28.23 4.13
CA HIS A 505 -34.20 29.25 5.10
C HIS A 505 -33.93 28.64 6.48
N ILE A 506 -34.76 27.70 6.93
CA ILE A 506 -34.59 26.98 8.19
C ILE A 506 -33.23 26.24 8.22
N LEU A 507 -32.92 25.50 7.15
CA LEU A 507 -31.70 24.70 7.08
C LEU A 507 -30.42 25.53 6.85
N LYS A 508 -30.45 26.51 5.94
CA LYS A 508 -29.26 27.26 5.54
C LYS A 508 -28.99 28.49 6.41
N ILE A 509 -30.03 29.29 6.68
CA ILE A 509 -29.91 30.63 7.27
C ILE A 509 -30.10 30.56 8.79
N ALA A 510 -31.22 29.98 9.24
CA ALA A 510 -31.49 29.83 10.67
C ALA A 510 -30.61 28.76 11.32
N ARG A 511 -30.06 27.82 10.52
CA ARG A 511 -29.21 26.70 10.98
C ARG A 511 -29.89 25.86 12.05
N ASP A 512 -31.21 25.75 11.98
CA ASP A 512 -32.02 25.06 12.97
C ASP A 512 -32.80 23.90 12.32
N PRO A 513 -32.11 22.79 12.02
CA PRO A 513 -32.75 21.63 11.39
C PRO A 513 -33.81 20.99 12.29
N SER A 514 -33.85 21.29 13.60
CA SER A 514 -34.83 20.73 14.53
C SER A 514 -36.27 21.20 14.28
N GLN A 515 -36.44 22.34 13.60
CA GLN A 515 -37.75 22.85 13.18
C GLN A 515 -38.34 22.08 11.99
N VAL A 516 -37.53 21.29 11.27
CA VAL A 516 -38.00 20.45 10.17
C VAL A 516 -38.29 19.06 10.70
N ALA A 517 -39.50 18.56 10.45
CA ALA A 517 -39.88 17.22 10.88
C ALA A 517 -38.90 16.15 10.37
N GLU A 518 -38.51 15.24 11.25
CA GLU A 518 -37.50 14.19 11.02
C GLU A 518 -37.79 13.36 9.75
N ASN A 519 -39.05 12.98 9.56
CA ASN A 519 -39.51 12.25 8.37
C ASN A 519 -39.30 13.04 7.07
N THR A 520 -39.40 14.37 7.12
CA THR A 520 -39.17 15.24 5.97
C THR A 520 -37.69 15.25 5.60
N LEU A 521 -36.79 15.42 6.58
CA LEU A 521 -35.33 15.36 6.36
C LEU A 521 -34.90 13.99 5.82
N LYS A 522 -35.46 12.92 6.38
CA LYS A 522 -35.25 11.57 5.88
C LYS A 522 -35.72 11.41 4.44
N SER A 523 -36.88 11.97 4.09
CA SER A 523 -37.40 11.90 2.72
C SER A 523 -36.45 12.55 1.69
N PHE A 524 -35.78 13.65 2.04
CA PHE A 524 -34.78 14.29 1.18
C PHE A 524 -33.58 13.38 0.98
N SER A 525 -33.08 12.81 2.07
CA SER A 525 -31.93 11.90 2.07
C SER A 525 -32.21 10.64 1.25
N LEU A 526 -33.40 10.05 1.37
CA LEU A 526 -33.82 8.90 0.58
C LEU A 526 -33.89 9.20 -0.91
N ARG A 527 -34.36 10.39 -1.31
CA ARG A 527 -34.36 10.82 -2.72
C ARG A 527 -32.93 10.94 -3.26
N ILE A 528 -32.01 11.51 -2.48
CA ILE A 528 -30.59 11.63 -2.88
C ILE A 528 -29.93 10.24 -2.95
N LEU A 529 -30.21 9.34 -2.02
CA LEU A 529 -29.71 7.96 -2.06
C LEU A 529 -30.20 7.21 -3.30
N ASN A 530 -31.43 7.43 -3.75
CA ASN A 530 -31.93 6.84 -5.00
C ASN A 530 -31.17 7.36 -6.23
N LEU A 531 -30.63 8.58 -6.19
CA LEU A 531 -29.71 9.06 -7.24
C LEU A 531 -28.36 8.36 -7.18
N ALA A 532 -27.82 8.17 -5.97
CA ALA A 532 -26.58 7.43 -5.79
C ALA A 532 -26.71 6.01 -6.38
N ASP A 533 -27.84 5.33 -6.14
CA ASP A 533 -28.12 4.02 -6.71
C ASP A 533 -28.14 4.03 -8.24
N GLN A 534 -28.72 5.06 -8.88
CA GLN A 534 -28.72 5.21 -10.35
C GLN A 534 -27.32 5.41 -10.93
N VAL A 535 -26.42 6.07 -10.20
CA VAL A 535 -25.03 6.29 -10.62
C VAL A 535 -24.13 5.08 -10.30
N SER A 536 -24.54 4.25 -9.34
CA SER A 536 -23.74 3.13 -8.80
C SER A 536 -23.30 2.12 -9.86
N ASP A 537 -24.17 1.75 -10.80
CA ASP A 537 -23.81 0.78 -11.86
C ASP A 537 -22.66 1.28 -12.74
N LYS A 538 -22.69 2.57 -13.10
CA LYS A 538 -21.60 3.19 -13.87
C LYS A 538 -20.33 3.32 -13.02
N ALA A 539 -20.47 3.65 -11.74
CA ALA A 539 -19.35 3.71 -10.81
C ALA A 539 -18.65 2.34 -10.65
N GLN A 540 -19.41 1.25 -10.48
CA GLN A 540 -18.87 -0.11 -10.35
C GLN A 540 -18.15 -0.57 -11.62
N LYS A 541 -18.73 -0.30 -12.80
CA LYS A 541 -18.08 -0.53 -14.09
C LYS A 541 -16.79 0.28 -14.26
N GLY A 542 -16.63 1.39 -13.54
CA GLY A 542 -15.37 2.13 -13.44
C GLY A 542 -14.31 1.38 -12.68
N ILE A 543 -14.69 0.80 -11.54
CA ILE A 543 -13.81 -0.02 -10.71
C ILE A 543 -13.30 -1.24 -11.50
N ASP A 544 -14.17 -1.86 -12.31
CA ASP A 544 -13.80 -3.00 -13.16
C ASP A 544 -12.77 -2.63 -14.26
N GLY A 545 -12.69 -1.35 -14.63
CA GLY A 545 -11.73 -0.83 -15.62
C GLY A 545 -10.37 -0.46 -15.05
N LEU A 546 -10.19 -0.49 -13.73
CA LEU A 546 -8.90 -0.21 -13.08
C LEU A 546 -7.94 -1.41 -13.16
N PRO A 547 -6.63 -1.22 -12.94
CA PRO A 547 -5.68 -2.33 -12.82
C PRO A 547 -6.13 -3.36 -11.78
N SER A 548 -6.03 -4.65 -12.12
CA SER A 548 -6.54 -5.77 -11.28
C SER A 548 -6.01 -5.72 -9.84
N GLU A 549 -4.76 -5.30 -9.66
CA GLU A 549 -4.08 -5.17 -8.37
C GLU A 549 -4.73 -4.16 -7.39
N VAL A 550 -5.61 -3.26 -7.86
CA VAL A 550 -6.30 -2.29 -7.01
C VAL A 550 -7.82 -2.46 -6.98
N GLN A 551 -8.41 -3.23 -7.90
CA GLN A 551 -9.86 -3.31 -8.06
C GLN A 551 -10.57 -3.72 -6.77
N ASP A 552 -10.08 -4.75 -6.08
CA ASP A 552 -10.71 -5.24 -4.84
C ASP A 552 -10.55 -4.27 -3.68
N SER A 553 -9.43 -3.52 -3.62
CA SER A 553 -9.22 -2.46 -2.63
C SER A 553 -10.19 -1.29 -2.84
N ILE A 554 -10.35 -0.85 -4.09
CA ILE A 554 -11.30 0.21 -4.44
C ILE A 554 -12.74 -0.26 -4.21
N ARG A 555 -13.06 -1.51 -4.59
CA ARG A 555 -14.40 -2.08 -4.38
C ARG A 555 -14.73 -2.17 -2.90
N ALA A 556 -13.79 -2.61 -2.06
CA ALA A 556 -13.94 -2.60 -0.61
C ALA A 556 -14.22 -1.18 -0.08
N ALA A 557 -13.46 -0.17 -0.55
CA ALA A 557 -13.66 1.22 -0.16
C ALA A 557 -15.04 1.74 -0.55
N PHE A 558 -15.41 1.50 -1.80
CA PHE A 558 -16.69 1.91 -2.36
C PHE A 558 -17.86 1.27 -1.60
N GLU A 559 -17.84 -0.06 -1.43
CA GLU A 559 -18.90 -0.80 -0.74
C GLU A 559 -19.07 -0.40 0.74
N ILE A 560 -17.97 -0.09 1.43
CA ILE A 560 -18.03 0.41 2.82
C ILE A 560 -18.79 1.74 2.88
N TYR A 561 -18.59 2.62 1.91
CA TYR A 561 -19.34 3.87 1.82
C TYR A 561 -20.79 3.64 1.37
N MET A 562 -21.01 2.79 0.36
CA MET A 562 -22.36 2.43 -0.10
C MET A 562 -23.22 1.84 1.02
N ALA A 563 -22.62 1.14 1.99
CA ALA A 563 -23.32 0.57 3.13
C ALA A 563 -23.98 1.63 4.05
N ILE A 564 -23.60 2.91 3.95
CA ILE A 564 -24.29 4.02 4.64
C ILE A 564 -25.73 4.14 4.16
N GLY A 565 -26.01 3.91 2.87
CA GLY A 565 -27.36 4.02 2.30
C GLY A 565 -28.36 3.09 2.99
N PRO A 566 -28.12 1.75 3.01
CA PRO A 566 -28.93 0.81 3.78
C PRO A 566 -29.01 1.14 5.28
N THR A 567 -27.91 1.58 5.90
CA THR A 567 -27.93 2.01 7.32
C THR A 567 -28.93 3.15 7.53
N LEU A 568 -28.94 4.16 6.66
CA LEU A 568 -29.85 5.31 6.77
C LEU A 568 -31.30 4.95 6.42
N ARG A 569 -31.51 4.02 5.48
CA ARG A 569 -32.85 3.52 5.10
C ARG A 569 -33.52 2.75 6.23
N ASN A 570 -32.75 1.90 6.90
CA ASN A 570 -33.25 0.99 7.95
C ASN A 570 -33.29 1.62 9.34
N ASP A 571 -32.69 2.79 9.54
CA ASP A 571 -32.82 3.56 10.77
C ASP A 571 -34.31 3.89 10.98
N PRO A 572 -34.91 3.74 12.17
CA PRO A 572 -36.29 4.15 12.40
C PRO A 572 -36.47 5.67 12.33
N GLY A 573 -35.44 6.44 12.65
CA GLY A 573 -35.42 7.90 12.61
C GLY A 573 -34.51 8.46 11.52
N PHE A 574 -33.98 9.66 11.78
CA PHE A 574 -32.99 10.37 10.99
C PHE A 574 -31.86 10.85 11.92
N PRO A 575 -30.75 10.08 11.99
CA PRO A 575 -29.68 10.37 12.92
C PRO A 575 -28.91 11.64 12.54
N LEU A 576 -28.28 12.30 13.52
CA LEU A 576 -27.33 13.41 13.27
C LEU A 576 -26.26 13.02 12.24
N ARG A 577 -25.78 11.76 12.31
CA ARG A 577 -24.85 11.19 11.34
C ARG A 577 -24.90 9.66 11.34
N ALA A 578 -25.37 9.05 10.25
CA ALA A 578 -25.36 7.60 10.11
C ALA A 578 -23.92 7.06 9.99
N LYS A 579 -23.63 5.96 10.70
CA LYS A 579 -22.31 5.31 10.68
C LYS A 579 -22.46 3.81 10.48
N VAL A 580 -21.66 3.25 9.58
CA VAL A 580 -21.54 1.80 9.42
C VAL A 580 -20.72 1.24 10.59
N PRO A 581 -21.20 0.25 11.35
CA PRO A 581 -20.45 -0.36 12.44
C PRO A 581 -19.09 -0.92 11.97
N LYS A 582 -18.04 -0.78 12.79
CA LYS A 582 -16.67 -1.23 12.44
C LYS A 582 -16.61 -2.70 11.99
N ARG A 583 -17.37 -3.58 12.65
CA ARG A 583 -17.44 -5.01 12.30
C ARG A 583 -18.00 -5.23 10.89
N GLN A 584 -19.01 -4.46 10.52
CA GLN A 584 -19.59 -4.51 9.18
C GLN A 584 -18.61 -3.96 8.14
N GLN A 585 -17.87 -2.88 8.45
CA GLN A 585 -16.82 -2.38 7.56
C GLN A 585 -15.72 -3.43 7.33
N GLN A 586 -15.24 -4.08 8.40
CA GLN A 586 -14.25 -5.15 8.33
C GLN A 586 -14.76 -6.34 7.53
N TRP A 587 -16.02 -6.72 7.71
CA TRP A 587 -16.65 -7.80 6.95
C TRP A 587 -16.76 -7.47 5.45
N ILE A 588 -17.20 -6.26 5.11
CA ILE A 588 -17.27 -5.80 3.71
C ILE A 588 -15.87 -5.83 3.08
N ALA A 589 -14.86 -5.29 3.78
CA ALA A 589 -13.48 -5.33 3.31
C ALA A 589 -13.00 -6.77 3.08
N LEU A 590 -13.18 -7.65 4.07
CA LEU A 590 -12.79 -9.07 3.96
C LEU A 590 -13.48 -9.75 2.77
N ARG A 591 -14.79 -9.54 2.62
CA ARG A 591 -15.60 -10.08 1.53
C ARG A 591 -15.08 -9.66 0.17
N CYS A 592 -14.78 -8.37 0.00
CA CYS A 592 -14.29 -7.82 -1.26
C CYS A 592 -12.87 -8.32 -1.58
N ILE A 593 -11.96 -8.25 -0.60
CA ILE A 593 -10.54 -8.59 -0.76
C ILE A 593 -10.33 -10.07 -1.07
N TYR A 594 -11.10 -10.96 -0.44
CA TYR A 594 -10.96 -12.41 -0.64
C TYR A 594 -11.97 -12.98 -1.64
N GLY A 595 -12.74 -12.12 -2.32
CA GLY A 595 -13.64 -12.54 -3.39
C GLY A 595 -14.78 -13.46 -2.94
N PHE A 596 -15.19 -13.41 -1.66
CA PHE A 596 -16.39 -14.11 -1.19
C PHE A 596 -17.62 -13.46 -1.83
N ARG A 597 -18.00 -13.88 -3.05
CA ARG A 597 -19.15 -13.37 -3.79
C ARG A 597 -20.31 -14.39 -3.77
N GLY A 598 -21.54 -13.91 -3.60
CA GLY A 598 -22.75 -14.70 -3.78
C GLY A 598 -23.04 -15.74 -2.67
N PRO A 599 -23.35 -17.01 -3.00
CA PRO A 599 -23.82 -18.02 -2.04
C PRO A 599 -22.83 -18.36 -0.92
N VAL A 600 -21.53 -18.34 -1.23
CA VAL A 600 -20.45 -18.63 -0.27
C VAL A 600 -20.42 -17.58 0.83
N THR A 601 -20.68 -16.31 0.50
CA THR A 601 -20.80 -15.23 1.49
C THR A 601 -21.97 -15.47 2.44
N ARG A 602 -23.12 -15.93 1.93
CA ARG A 602 -24.32 -16.21 2.74
C ARG A 602 -24.09 -17.38 3.68
N ALA A 603 -23.42 -18.44 3.20
CA ALA A 603 -23.02 -19.57 4.02
C ALA A 603 -22.04 -19.14 5.13
N ILE A 604 -20.95 -18.44 4.77
CA ILE A 604 -19.95 -17.97 5.76
C ILE A 604 -20.57 -16.95 6.72
N MET A 605 -21.49 -16.07 6.29
CA MET A 605 -22.21 -15.15 7.18
C MET A 605 -23.03 -15.92 8.21
N SER A 606 -23.84 -16.90 7.77
CA SER A 606 -24.63 -17.74 8.68
C SER A 606 -23.73 -18.42 9.71
N THR A 607 -22.62 -19.02 9.26
CA THR A 607 -21.66 -19.68 10.16
C THR A 607 -20.97 -18.69 11.09
N PHE A 608 -20.58 -17.51 10.62
CA PHE A 608 -19.94 -16.48 11.44
C PHE A 608 -20.89 -15.93 12.51
N TYR A 609 -22.14 -15.65 12.17
CA TYR A 609 -23.15 -15.19 13.13
C TYR A 609 -23.51 -16.28 14.15
N GLU A 610 -23.56 -17.56 13.75
CA GLU A 610 -23.74 -18.70 14.65
C GLU A 610 -22.57 -18.86 15.62
N VAL A 611 -21.33 -18.76 15.13
CA VAL A 611 -20.14 -18.84 15.99
C VAL A 611 -20.11 -17.67 16.97
N VAL A 612 -20.40 -16.45 16.51
CA VAL A 612 -20.43 -15.27 17.37
C VAL A 612 -21.55 -15.35 18.41
N SER A 613 -22.73 -15.86 18.06
CA SER A 613 -23.83 -16.04 19.01
C SER A 613 -23.54 -17.14 20.03
N LEU A 614 -22.85 -18.21 19.62
CA LEU A 614 -22.33 -19.25 20.52
C LEU A 614 -21.32 -18.69 21.51
N TYR A 615 -20.37 -17.86 21.04
CA TYR A 615 -19.36 -17.24 21.91
C TYR A 615 -19.96 -16.21 22.88
N ILE A 616 -20.90 -15.37 22.43
CA ILE A 616 -21.61 -14.42 23.30
C ILE A 616 -22.49 -15.16 24.32
N GLY A 617 -23.18 -16.22 23.89
CA GLY A 617 -23.99 -17.07 24.78
C GLY A 617 -23.17 -17.88 25.77
N ALA A 618 -21.94 -18.26 25.42
CA ALA A 618 -20.99 -18.91 26.33
C ALA A 618 -20.46 -17.91 27.37
N PHE A 619 -20.15 -16.67 26.96
CA PHE A 619 -19.70 -15.61 27.87
C PHE A 619 -20.80 -15.17 28.85
N ALA A 620 -22.05 -15.06 28.38
CA ALA A 620 -23.19 -14.76 29.24
C ALA A 620 -23.46 -15.87 30.27
N ARG A 621 -23.28 -17.14 29.89
CA ARG A 621 -23.39 -18.29 30.82
C ARG A 621 -22.25 -18.33 31.86
N LEU A 622 -21.02 -18.00 31.45
CA LEU A 622 -19.87 -17.89 32.37
C LEU A 622 -19.98 -16.67 33.31
N SER A 623 -20.62 -15.59 32.85
CA SER A 623 -20.93 -14.42 33.69
C SER A 623 -21.99 -14.76 34.76
N ASN A 624 -23.04 -15.49 34.38
CA ASN A 624 -24.11 -15.88 35.30
C ASN A 624 -23.70 -17.01 36.27
N SER A 625 -22.72 -17.86 35.90
CA SER A 625 -22.20 -18.89 36.82
C SER A 625 -21.30 -18.30 37.92
N ARG A 626 -20.75 -17.09 37.73
CA ARG A 626 -19.97 -16.36 38.75
C ARG A 626 -20.82 -15.57 39.74
N THR A 627 -22.09 -15.32 39.44
CA THR A 627 -23.04 -14.66 40.35
C THR A 627 -23.88 -15.65 41.18
N GLY A 628 -23.83 -16.95 40.88
CA GLY A 628 -24.62 -17.99 41.56
C GLY A 628 -23.94 -18.74 42.71
N THR A 629 -22.73 -18.37 43.11
CA THR A 629 -21.95 -19.07 44.17
C THR A 629 -21.65 -18.19 45.39
N LYS A 630 -22.60 -17.35 45.79
CA LYS A 630 -22.60 -16.65 47.09
C LYS A 630 -24.00 -16.64 47.72
N THR A 631 -24.54 -17.82 47.99
CA THR A 631 -25.58 -18.03 49.01
C THR A 631 -25.52 -19.49 49.43
N HIS A 632 -24.72 -19.77 50.45
CA HIS A 632 -25.02 -20.67 51.57
C HIS A 632 -23.96 -20.50 52.65
#